data_AF-Q0A9R7-F1
#
_entry.id   AF-Q0A9R7-F1
#
_cell.length_a   1.000
_cell.length_b   1.000
_cell.length_c   1.000
_cell.angle_alpha   90.00
_cell.angle_beta   90.00
_cell.angle_gamma   90.00
#
_symmetry.space_group_name_H-M   'P 1'
#
loop_
_entity.id
_entity.type
_entity.pdbx_description
1 polymer ?
#
loop_
_entity_poly.entity_id
_entity_poly.type
_entity_poly.pdbx_seq_one_letter_code
_entity_poly.pdbx_strand_id
1 'polypeptide(L)'
;MGKHVDALEKQIAEEYRLNEEHAAAADKARDEYQAAVAAGDMGAASNCRAEAERLDGLARQHGDRIDALEAQRPEAERKDNGPAFRQAVKVMEQELQEEADTHAELAELVGKLADLRKRLDEVHASATAACRKAFQAADAAHEPRPEVDRDRMATTADMDALMRTVRELMNVAGHQATLVMNTRDKARAA
;
A
#
# COMPACT_ATOMS: atom_id res chain seq x y z
N MET A 1 -3.63 -3.17 22.03
CA MET A 1 -2.34 -2.89 22.69
C MET A 1 -1.47 -4.13 22.50
N GLY A 2 -0.27 -3.94 21.99
CA GLY A 2 0.57 -5.01 21.44
C GLY A 2 1.43 -5.65 22.53
N LYS A 3 1.71 -6.95 22.43
CA LYS A 3 2.37 -7.71 23.51
C LYS A 3 3.73 -7.13 23.90
N HIS A 4 4.48 -6.60 22.94
CA HIS A 4 5.81 -6.03 23.19
C HIS A 4 5.73 -4.62 23.77
N VAL A 5 4.84 -3.77 23.25
CA VAL A 5 4.58 -2.43 23.81
C VAL A 5 4.06 -2.54 25.25
N ASP A 6 3.09 -3.43 25.51
CA ASP A 6 2.51 -3.61 26.85
C ASP A 6 3.56 -4.11 27.86
N ALA A 7 4.50 -4.95 27.42
CA ALA A 7 5.61 -5.40 28.26
C ALA A 7 6.61 -4.26 28.55
N LEU A 8 6.88 -3.42 27.56
CA LEU A 8 7.77 -2.26 27.71
C LEU A 8 7.16 -1.20 28.63
N GLU A 9 5.86 -0.89 28.47
CA GLU A 9 5.14 0.07 29.30
C GLU A 9 5.11 -0.35 30.77
N LYS A 10 4.99 -1.66 31.05
CA LYS A 10 5.11 -2.18 32.41
C LYS A 10 6.51 -1.99 33.01
N GLN A 11 7.56 -2.17 32.21
CA GLN A 11 8.93 -1.95 32.67
C GLN A 11 9.20 -0.47 32.94
N ILE A 12 8.77 0.41 32.02
CA ILE A 12 8.89 1.86 32.17
C ILE A 12 8.16 2.32 33.44
N ALA A 13 6.92 1.86 33.68
CA ALA A 13 6.16 2.23 34.86
C ALA A 13 6.84 1.82 36.17
N GLU A 14 7.48 0.65 36.22
CA GLU A 14 8.21 0.19 37.40
C GLU A 14 9.49 1.01 37.64
N GLU A 15 10.22 1.35 36.57
CA GLU A 15 11.42 2.21 36.68
C GLU A 15 11.05 3.65 37.11
N TYR A 16 9.91 4.19 36.64
CA TYR A 16 9.37 5.46 37.14
C TYR A 16 9.06 5.38 38.64
N ARG A 17 8.39 4.32 39.10
CA ARG A 17 8.09 4.12 40.53
C ARG A 17 9.38 4.12 41.36
N LEU A 18 10.40 3.38 40.94
CA LEU A 18 11.68 3.30 41.64
C LEU A 18 12.46 4.62 41.61
N ASN A 19 12.44 5.35 40.49
CA ASN A 19 13.04 6.68 40.37
C ASN A 19 12.41 7.66 41.38
N GLU A 20 11.07 7.72 41.42
CA GLU A 20 10.33 8.59 42.34
C GLU A 20 10.60 8.22 43.82
N GLU A 21 10.64 6.92 44.14
CA GLU A 21 10.96 6.44 45.50
C GLU A 21 12.36 6.85 45.93
N HIS A 22 13.37 6.71 45.06
CA HIS A 22 14.74 7.10 45.38
C HIS A 22 14.93 8.62 45.43
N ALA A 23 14.26 9.37 44.55
CA ALA A 23 14.29 10.84 44.58
C ALA A 23 13.66 11.39 45.87
N ALA A 24 12.49 10.90 46.26
CA ALA A 24 11.83 11.28 47.50
C ALA A 24 12.66 10.92 48.75
N ALA A 25 13.32 9.75 48.72
CA ALA A 25 14.22 9.34 49.79
C ALA A 25 15.47 10.23 49.86
N ALA A 26 16.01 10.67 48.72
CA ALA A 26 17.14 11.60 48.67
C ALA A 26 16.77 12.96 49.26
N ASP A 27 15.58 13.49 48.93
CA ASP A 27 15.07 14.74 49.52
C ASP A 27 14.93 14.63 51.04
N LYS A 28 14.37 13.53 51.53
CA LYS A 28 14.29 13.27 52.98
C LYS A 28 15.68 13.24 53.64
N ALA A 29 16.66 12.58 53.01
CA ALA A 29 18.04 12.53 53.53
C ALA A 29 18.71 13.92 53.55
N ARG A 30 18.39 14.80 52.59
CA ARG A 30 18.84 16.20 52.59
C ARG A 30 18.22 17.01 53.72
N ASP A 31 16.94 16.79 54.01
CA ASP A 31 16.26 17.44 55.15
C ASP A 31 16.88 16.98 56.49
N GLU A 32 17.12 15.68 56.64
CA GLU A 32 17.80 15.11 57.83
C GLU A 32 19.23 15.64 57.98
N TYR A 33 19.96 15.79 56.86
CA TYR A 33 21.27 16.46 56.86
C TYR A 33 21.19 17.89 57.39
N GLN A 34 20.24 18.70 56.91
CA GLN A 34 20.07 20.08 57.38
C GLN A 34 19.74 20.14 58.88
N ALA A 35 18.91 19.22 59.36
CA ALA A 35 18.58 19.10 60.78
C ALA A 35 19.81 18.71 61.62
N ALA A 36 20.63 17.76 61.16
CA ALA A 36 21.85 17.34 61.83
C ALA A 36 22.91 18.46 61.90
N VAL A 37 23.05 19.24 60.80
CA VAL A 37 23.92 20.43 60.77
C VAL A 37 23.45 21.47 61.78
N ALA A 38 22.13 21.75 61.86
CA ALA A 38 21.57 22.69 62.83
C ALA A 38 21.76 22.23 64.29
N ALA A 39 21.77 20.92 64.54
CA ALA A 39 22.02 20.32 65.85
C ALA A 39 23.52 20.25 66.22
N GLY A 40 24.43 20.52 65.28
CA GLY A 40 25.88 20.41 65.48
C GLY A 40 26.41 18.97 65.48
N ASP A 41 25.61 17.98 65.06
CA ASP A 41 26.03 16.59 64.93
C ASP A 41 26.64 16.33 63.55
N MET A 42 27.94 16.59 63.44
CA MET A 42 28.67 16.45 62.19
C MET A 42 28.80 14.98 61.73
N GLY A 43 28.69 14.01 62.65
CA GLY A 43 28.70 12.59 62.31
C GLY A 43 27.40 12.18 61.59
N ALA A 44 26.26 12.56 62.16
CA ALA A 44 24.95 12.36 61.54
C ALA A 44 24.84 13.12 60.21
N ALA A 45 25.32 14.38 60.15
CA ALA A 45 25.32 15.16 58.91
C ALA A 45 26.13 14.47 57.80
N SER A 46 27.33 13.96 58.10
CA SER A 46 28.13 13.24 57.09
C SER A 46 27.41 12.00 56.55
N ASN A 47 26.73 11.24 57.41
CA ASN A 47 25.99 10.05 57.01
C ASN A 47 24.77 10.40 56.14
N CYS A 48 23.97 11.39 56.54
CA CYS A 48 22.81 11.83 55.77
C CYS A 48 23.21 12.39 54.40
N ARG A 49 24.34 13.12 54.31
CA ARG A 49 24.86 13.60 53.03
C ARG A 49 25.28 12.44 52.11
N ALA A 50 26.04 11.48 52.62
CA ALA A 50 26.45 10.32 51.84
C ALA A 50 25.25 9.50 51.36
N GLU A 51 24.22 9.37 52.19
CA GLU A 51 22.99 8.67 51.83
C GLU A 51 22.18 9.43 50.76
N ALA A 52 22.06 10.76 50.86
CA ALA A 52 21.43 11.59 49.82
C ALA A 52 22.16 11.46 48.47
N GLU A 53 23.50 11.53 48.47
CA GLU A 53 24.31 11.35 47.25
C GLU A 53 24.14 9.94 46.65
N ARG A 54 24.04 8.91 47.48
CA ARG A 54 23.77 7.53 47.04
C ARG A 54 22.39 7.38 46.40
N LEU A 55 21.36 7.94 47.04
CA LEU A 55 19.97 7.88 46.56
C LEU A 55 19.76 8.69 45.27
N ASP A 56 20.42 9.85 45.15
CA ASP A 56 20.47 10.62 43.90
C ASP A 56 21.10 9.82 42.76
N GLY A 57 22.18 9.09 43.06
CA GLY A 57 22.84 8.21 42.09
C GLY A 57 21.89 7.13 41.58
N LEU A 58 21.13 6.49 42.47
CA LEU A 58 20.12 5.50 42.11
C LEU A 58 18.97 6.11 41.30
N ALA A 59 18.44 7.26 41.72
CA ALA A 59 17.40 7.95 40.97
C ALA A 59 17.87 8.27 39.54
N ARG A 60 19.08 8.82 39.36
CA ARG A 60 19.65 9.07 38.02
C ARG A 60 19.79 7.78 37.20
N GLN A 61 20.26 6.70 37.81
CA GLN A 61 20.38 5.41 37.12
C GLN A 61 19.01 4.91 36.61
N HIS A 62 17.95 5.04 37.40
CA HIS A 62 16.59 4.69 36.98
C HIS A 62 16.08 5.66 35.90
N GLY A 63 16.43 6.96 35.98
CA GLY A 63 16.15 7.95 34.93
C GLY A 63 16.77 7.57 33.58
N ASP A 64 18.08 7.27 33.57
CA ASP A 64 18.79 6.80 32.37
C ASP A 64 18.18 5.50 31.83
N ARG A 65 17.68 4.64 32.72
CA ARG A 65 17.03 3.39 32.34
C ARG A 65 15.68 3.62 31.68
N ILE A 66 14.88 4.56 32.16
CA ILE A 66 13.63 4.99 31.54
C ILE A 66 13.91 5.46 30.12
N ASP A 67 14.85 6.39 29.93
CA ASP A 67 15.21 6.93 28.61
C ASP A 67 15.63 5.81 27.64
N ALA A 68 16.43 4.86 28.12
CA ALA A 68 16.86 3.71 27.32
C ALA A 68 15.71 2.75 26.96
N LEU A 69 14.68 2.64 27.80
CA LEU A 69 13.48 1.85 27.51
C LEU A 69 12.55 2.59 26.55
N GLU A 70 12.35 3.90 26.72
CA GLU A 70 11.58 4.72 25.78
C GLU A 70 12.18 4.70 24.37
N ALA A 71 13.50 4.71 24.26
CA ALA A 71 14.21 4.54 22.98
C ALA A 71 13.92 3.20 22.27
N GLN A 72 13.49 2.16 23.00
CA GLN A 72 13.12 0.86 22.43
C GLN A 72 11.67 0.78 21.94
N ARG A 73 10.86 1.81 22.20
CA ARG A 73 9.43 1.83 21.83
C ARG A 73 9.19 1.61 20.33
N PRO A 74 9.93 2.25 19.40
CA PRO A 74 9.73 2.01 17.97
C PRO A 74 9.98 0.55 17.56
N GLU A 75 10.92 -0.13 18.20
CA GLU A 75 11.19 -1.55 17.93
C GLU A 75 10.06 -2.45 18.45
N ALA A 76 9.53 -2.17 19.63
CA ALA A 76 8.39 -2.89 20.20
C ALA A 76 7.14 -2.73 19.31
N GLU A 77 6.82 -1.51 18.89
CA GLU A 77 5.73 -1.22 17.96
C GLU A 77 5.91 -1.94 16.62
N ARG A 78 7.15 -1.96 16.09
CA ARG A 78 7.46 -2.70 14.87
C ARG A 78 7.26 -4.20 15.03
N LYS A 79 7.59 -4.79 16.18
CA LYS A 79 7.37 -6.22 16.45
C LYS A 79 5.89 -6.55 16.53
N ASP A 80 5.11 -5.70 17.20
CA ASP A 80 3.66 -5.89 17.35
C ASP A 80 2.91 -5.72 16.03
N ASN A 81 3.29 -4.72 15.22
CA ASN A 81 2.64 -4.44 13.94
C ASN A 81 3.22 -5.25 12.77
N GLY A 82 4.39 -5.85 12.93
CA GLY A 82 5.10 -6.58 11.88
C GLY A 82 4.27 -7.68 11.19
N PRO A 83 3.53 -8.54 11.91
CA PRO A 83 2.65 -9.54 11.29
C PRO A 83 1.54 -8.91 10.46
N ALA A 84 0.86 -7.88 10.97
CA ALA A 84 -0.22 -7.19 10.25
C ALA A 84 0.32 -6.49 8.99
N PHE A 85 1.48 -5.84 9.09
CA PHE A 85 2.17 -5.24 7.96
C PHE A 85 2.53 -6.28 6.89
N ARG A 86 3.13 -7.41 7.26
CA ARG A 86 3.46 -8.49 6.31
C ARG A 86 2.20 -9.06 5.63
N GLN A 87 1.12 -9.20 6.37
CA GLN A 87 -0.16 -9.66 5.81
C GLN A 87 -0.72 -8.63 4.82
N ALA A 88 -0.67 -7.34 5.15
CA ALA A 88 -1.11 -6.26 4.26
C ALA A 88 -0.27 -6.20 2.97
N VAL A 89 1.06 -6.34 3.08
CA VAL A 89 1.95 -6.42 1.90
C VAL A 89 1.60 -7.63 1.04
N LYS A 90 1.37 -8.80 1.64
CA LYS A 90 0.98 -9.99 0.89
C LYS A 90 -0.34 -9.80 0.14
N VAL A 91 -1.35 -9.20 0.78
CA VAL A 91 -2.64 -8.90 0.13
C VAL A 91 -2.43 -7.91 -1.02
N MET A 92 -1.66 -6.84 -0.80
CA MET A 92 -1.32 -5.89 -1.87
C MET A 92 -0.63 -6.56 -3.06
N GLU A 93 0.35 -7.44 -2.83
CA GLU A 93 1.03 -8.19 -3.89
C GLU A 93 0.08 -9.10 -4.67
N GLN A 94 -0.89 -9.73 -3.99
CA GLN A 94 -1.90 -10.56 -4.63
C GLN A 94 -2.83 -9.73 -5.52
N GLU A 95 -3.35 -8.61 -5.03
CA GLU A 95 -4.23 -7.71 -5.79
C GLU A 95 -3.50 -7.12 -7.02
N LEU A 96 -2.23 -6.75 -6.87
CA LEU A 96 -1.39 -6.28 -7.99
C LEU A 96 -1.17 -7.37 -9.05
N GLN A 97 -1.03 -8.63 -8.63
CA GLN A 97 -0.91 -9.75 -9.57
C GLN A 97 -2.24 -9.99 -10.30
N GLU A 98 -3.37 -9.94 -9.59
CA GLU A 98 -4.70 -10.07 -10.20
C GLU A 98 -4.98 -8.94 -11.21
N GLU A 99 -4.56 -7.71 -10.90
CA GLU A 99 -4.61 -6.58 -11.83
C GLU A 99 -3.76 -6.84 -13.08
N ALA A 100 -2.52 -7.33 -12.91
CA ALA A 100 -1.63 -7.66 -14.03
C ALA A 100 -2.19 -8.78 -14.92
N ASP A 101 -2.74 -9.83 -14.31
CA ASP A 101 -3.35 -10.96 -15.01
C ASP A 101 -4.57 -10.51 -15.81
N THR A 102 -5.40 -9.64 -15.23
CA THR A 102 -6.58 -9.05 -15.90
C THR A 102 -6.15 -8.18 -17.09
N HIS A 103 -5.07 -7.41 -16.95
CA HIS A 103 -4.51 -6.63 -18.06
C HIS A 103 -3.97 -7.53 -19.19
N ALA A 104 -3.35 -8.65 -18.85
CA ALA A 104 -2.88 -9.63 -19.84
C ALA A 104 -4.05 -10.27 -20.59
N GLU A 105 -5.12 -10.67 -19.89
CA GLU A 105 -6.34 -11.21 -20.51
C GLU A 105 -6.99 -10.19 -21.44
N LEU A 106 -7.11 -8.93 -21.00
CA LEU A 106 -7.65 -7.86 -21.83
C LEU A 106 -6.83 -7.65 -23.11
N ALA A 107 -5.49 -7.66 -23.00
CA ALA A 107 -4.61 -7.54 -24.16
C ALA A 107 -4.81 -8.69 -25.15
N GLU A 108 -4.96 -9.94 -24.67
CA GLU A 108 -5.26 -11.10 -25.51
C GLU A 108 -6.60 -10.94 -26.24
N LEU A 109 -7.65 -10.50 -25.53
CA LEU A 109 -8.98 -10.29 -26.11
C LEU A 109 -8.98 -9.18 -27.18
N VAL A 110 -8.26 -8.08 -26.94
CA VAL A 110 -8.07 -7.03 -27.94
C VAL A 110 -7.34 -7.56 -29.18
N GLY A 111 -6.33 -8.41 -28.99
CA GLY A 111 -5.65 -9.10 -30.09
C GLY A 111 -6.61 -9.97 -30.91
N LYS A 112 -7.41 -10.82 -30.25
CA LYS A 112 -8.43 -11.66 -30.90
C LYS A 112 -9.47 -10.83 -31.66
N LEU A 113 -9.92 -9.71 -31.10
CA LEU A 113 -10.86 -8.81 -31.76
C LEU A 113 -10.26 -8.21 -33.04
N ALA A 114 -8.99 -7.80 -33.00
CA ALA A 114 -8.27 -7.27 -34.16
C ALA A 114 -8.15 -8.32 -35.28
N ASP A 115 -7.87 -9.58 -34.94
CA ASP A 115 -7.78 -10.67 -35.91
C ASP A 115 -9.14 -11.02 -36.52
N LEU A 116 -10.20 -11.06 -35.71
CA LEU A 116 -11.56 -11.25 -36.20
C LEU A 116 -11.97 -10.13 -37.17
N ARG A 117 -11.58 -8.88 -36.87
CA ARG A 117 -11.84 -7.76 -37.77
C ARG A 117 -11.14 -7.94 -39.12
N LYS A 118 -9.85 -8.30 -39.13
CA LYS A 118 -9.13 -8.58 -40.38
C LYS A 118 -9.80 -9.68 -41.20
N ARG A 119 -10.19 -10.78 -40.56
CA ARG A 119 -10.89 -11.88 -41.22
C ARG A 119 -12.24 -11.44 -41.80
N LEU A 120 -12.97 -10.58 -41.09
CA LEU A 120 -14.23 -10.02 -41.57
C LEU A 120 -14.01 -9.16 -42.83
N ASP A 121 -12.99 -8.32 -42.83
CA ASP A 121 -12.62 -7.49 -43.99
C ASP A 121 -12.24 -8.37 -45.20
N GLU A 122 -11.48 -9.46 -45.00
CA GLU A 122 -11.14 -10.42 -46.05
C GLU A 122 -12.38 -11.13 -46.64
N VAL A 123 -13.29 -11.59 -45.78
CA VAL A 123 -14.53 -12.24 -46.22
C VAL A 123 -15.42 -11.25 -46.98
N HIS A 124 -15.52 -9.99 -46.51
CA HIS A 124 -16.25 -8.94 -47.21
C HIS A 124 -15.65 -8.63 -48.58
N ALA A 125 -14.33 -8.53 -48.67
CA ALA A 125 -13.63 -8.31 -49.93
C ALA A 125 -13.89 -9.46 -50.92
N SER A 126 -13.76 -10.71 -50.45
CA SER A 126 -14.00 -11.92 -51.23
C SER A 126 -15.46 -12.00 -51.72
N ALA A 127 -16.43 -11.80 -50.85
CA ALA A 127 -17.85 -11.79 -51.20
C ALA A 127 -18.18 -10.70 -52.22
N THR A 128 -17.60 -9.50 -52.07
CA THR A 128 -17.77 -8.39 -53.03
C THR A 128 -17.18 -8.75 -54.39
N ALA A 129 -15.99 -9.36 -54.43
CA ALA A 129 -15.38 -9.82 -55.67
C ALA A 129 -16.23 -10.91 -56.37
N ALA A 130 -16.78 -11.85 -55.60
CA ALA A 130 -17.65 -12.90 -56.12
C ALA A 130 -18.94 -12.33 -56.71
N CYS A 131 -19.63 -11.42 -56.01
CA CYS A 131 -20.81 -10.73 -56.56
C CYS A 131 -20.49 -10.00 -57.86
N ARG A 132 -19.36 -9.26 -57.91
CA ARG A 132 -18.94 -8.56 -59.14
C ARG A 132 -18.71 -9.53 -60.30
N LYS A 133 -18.07 -10.68 -60.06
CA LYS A 133 -17.87 -11.72 -61.09
C LYS A 133 -19.20 -12.30 -61.56
N ALA A 134 -20.13 -12.57 -60.65
CA ALA A 134 -21.46 -13.07 -61.00
C ALA A 134 -22.24 -12.06 -61.85
N PHE A 135 -22.18 -10.77 -61.51
CA PHE A 135 -22.81 -9.71 -62.30
C PHE A 135 -22.18 -9.58 -63.70
N GLN A 136 -20.86 -9.63 -63.80
CA GLN A 136 -20.16 -9.62 -65.10
C GLN A 136 -20.54 -10.83 -65.96
N ALA A 137 -20.70 -12.01 -65.37
CA ALA A 137 -21.10 -13.21 -66.09
C ALA A 137 -22.57 -13.12 -66.58
N ALA A 138 -23.48 -12.61 -65.76
CA ALA A 138 -24.86 -12.38 -66.16
C ALA A 138 -24.95 -11.37 -67.32
N ASP A 139 -24.21 -10.25 -67.22
CA ASP A 139 -24.14 -9.25 -68.28
C ASP A 139 -23.60 -9.84 -69.59
N ALA A 140 -22.55 -10.66 -69.53
CA ALA A 140 -21.97 -11.33 -70.71
C ALA A 140 -22.91 -12.38 -71.33
N ALA A 141 -23.78 -12.99 -70.52
CA ALA A 141 -24.80 -13.94 -70.98
C ALA A 141 -26.10 -13.28 -71.46
N HIS A 142 -26.22 -11.95 -71.35
CA HIS A 142 -27.46 -11.20 -71.57
C HIS A 142 -28.63 -11.65 -70.67
N GLU A 143 -28.32 -12.15 -69.49
CA GLU A 143 -29.28 -12.56 -68.46
C GLU A 143 -29.45 -11.46 -67.40
N PRO A 144 -30.60 -11.37 -66.71
CA PRO A 144 -30.78 -10.44 -65.62
C PRO A 144 -29.81 -10.76 -64.46
N ARG A 145 -29.27 -9.71 -63.84
CA ARG A 145 -28.35 -9.88 -62.71
C ARG A 145 -29.05 -10.53 -61.52
N PRO A 146 -28.37 -11.41 -60.77
CA PRO A 146 -28.93 -11.99 -59.56
C PRO A 146 -29.22 -10.92 -58.50
N GLU A 147 -30.41 -10.97 -57.93
CA GLU A 147 -30.79 -10.13 -56.78
C GLU A 147 -30.09 -10.67 -55.53
N VAL A 148 -29.05 -9.96 -55.10
CA VAL A 148 -28.30 -10.28 -53.88
C VAL A 148 -28.50 -9.15 -52.88
N ASP A 149 -29.54 -9.27 -52.05
CA ASP A 149 -29.74 -8.36 -50.93
C ASP A 149 -28.75 -8.65 -49.81
N ARG A 150 -27.86 -7.68 -49.56
CA ARG A 150 -26.95 -7.71 -48.40
C ARG A 150 -27.65 -7.39 -47.08
N ASP A 151 -28.97 -7.24 -47.08
CA ASP A 151 -29.79 -6.90 -45.92
C ASP A 151 -29.72 -7.92 -44.76
N ARG A 152 -29.22 -9.13 -45.01
CA ARG A 152 -28.87 -10.08 -43.93
C ARG A 152 -27.69 -9.63 -43.05
N MET A 153 -27.00 -8.53 -43.39
CA MET A 153 -25.99 -7.90 -42.54
C MET A 153 -26.56 -6.94 -41.49
N ALA A 154 -27.87 -6.64 -41.50
CA ALA A 154 -28.44 -5.58 -40.67
C ALA A 154 -28.36 -5.83 -39.15
N THR A 155 -28.22 -7.07 -38.67
CA THR A 155 -28.47 -7.36 -37.24
C THR A 155 -27.66 -8.52 -36.69
N THR A 156 -26.36 -8.36 -36.51
CA THR A 156 -25.61 -9.25 -35.59
C THR A 156 -24.69 -8.53 -34.62
N ALA A 157 -24.26 -7.30 -34.92
CA ALA A 157 -23.66 -6.40 -33.95
C ALA A 157 -24.48 -5.12 -33.92
N ASP A 158 -25.30 -4.95 -32.88
CA ASP A 158 -25.98 -3.69 -32.59
C ASP A 158 -24.95 -2.55 -32.60
N MET A 159 -25.17 -1.51 -33.42
CA MET A 159 -24.25 -0.38 -33.55
C MET A 159 -24.00 0.30 -32.20
N ASP A 160 -24.98 0.24 -31.30
CA ASP A 160 -24.84 0.73 -29.93
C ASP A 160 -23.83 -0.09 -29.12
N ALA A 161 -23.80 -1.41 -29.30
CA ALA A 161 -22.81 -2.27 -28.66
C ALA A 161 -21.40 -1.98 -29.18
N LEU A 162 -21.23 -1.79 -30.49
CA LEU A 162 -19.93 -1.43 -31.08
C LEU A 162 -19.43 -0.07 -30.58
N MET A 163 -20.29 0.94 -30.58
CA MET A 163 -19.92 2.28 -30.09
C MET A 163 -19.60 2.28 -28.59
N ARG A 164 -20.30 1.46 -27.80
CA ARG A 164 -19.98 1.25 -26.39
C ARG A 164 -18.61 0.61 -26.23
N THR A 165 -18.31 -0.47 -26.95
CA THR A 165 -16.99 -1.12 -26.90
C THR A 165 -15.86 -0.17 -27.29
N VAL A 166 -16.03 0.65 -28.34
CA VAL A 166 -15.04 1.67 -28.73
C VAL A 166 -14.79 2.67 -27.60
N ARG A 167 -15.85 3.16 -26.95
CA ARG A 167 -15.73 4.10 -25.83
C ARG A 167 -14.97 3.48 -24.66
N GLU A 168 -15.29 2.24 -24.29
CA GLU A 168 -14.59 1.56 -23.19
C GLU A 168 -13.11 1.34 -23.50
N LEU A 169 -12.76 0.93 -24.73
CA LEU A 169 -11.37 0.80 -25.14
C LEU A 169 -10.60 2.13 -25.08
N MET A 170 -11.24 3.24 -25.47
CA MET A 170 -10.66 4.57 -25.32
C MET A 170 -10.47 4.97 -23.86
N ASN A 171 -11.44 4.66 -22.99
CA ASN A 171 -11.34 4.92 -21.55
C ASN A 171 -10.17 4.15 -20.93
N VAL A 172 -10.02 2.86 -21.26
CA VAL A 172 -8.90 2.02 -20.80
C VAL A 172 -7.57 2.60 -21.26
N ALA A 173 -7.45 2.97 -22.54
CA ALA A 173 -6.23 3.56 -23.07
C ALA A 173 -5.86 4.89 -22.39
N GLY A 174 -6.85 5.77 -22.16
CA GLY A 174 -6.66 7.04 -21.45
C GLY A 174 -6.25 6.84 -19.98
N HIS A 175 -6.85 5.86 -19.30
CA HIS A 175 -6.51 5.52 -17.93
C HIS A 175 -5.08 4.99 -17.82
N GLN A 176 -4.69 4.03 -18.69
CA GLN A 176 -3.34 3.50 -18.73
C GLN A 176 -2.29 4.58 -19.03
N ALA A 177 -2.55 5.48 -19.98
CA ALA A 177 -1.65 6.59 -20.27
C ALA A 177 -1.43 7.49 -19.04
N THR A 178 -2.49 7.77 -18.29
CA THR A 178 -2.43 8.59 -17.07
C THR A 178 -1.63 7.89 -15.97
N LEU A 179 -1.85 6.59 -15.76
CA LEU A 179 -1.10 5.79 -14.78
C LEU A 179 0.40 5.73 -15.11
N VAL A 180 0.75 5.52 -16.39
CA VAL A 180 2.15 5.50 -16.84
C VAL A 180 2.83 6.85 -16.66
N MET A 181 2.14 7.96 -16.94
CA MET A 181 2.68 9.30 -16.68
C MET A 181 2.89 9.55 -15.19
N ASN A 182 1.89 9.26 -14.36
CA ASN A 182 1.96 9.48 -12.91
C ASN A 182 3.05 8.63 -12.24
N THR A 183 3.22 7.37 -12.65
CA THR A 183 4.30 6.50 -12.15
C THR A 183 5.68 7.01 -12.57
N ARG A 184 5.82 7.46 -13.82
CA ARG A 184 7.07 8.05 -14.32
C ARG A 184 7.45 9.34 -13.59
N ASP A 185 6.48 10.19 -13.28
CA ASP A 185 6.73 11.44 -12.57
C ASP A 185 7.08 11.21 -11.09
N LYS A 186 6.43 10.24 -10.43
CA LYS A 186 6.84 9.78 -9.09
C LYS A 186 8.27 9.23 -9.09
N ALA A 187 8.65 8.44 -10.10
CA ALA A 187 10.01 7.89 -10.22
C ALA A 187 11.08 8.95 -10.51
N ARG A 188 10.71 10.13 -11.04
CA ARG A 188 11.63 11.27 -11.24
C ARG A 188 11.79 12.13 -9.99
N ALA A 189 10.82 12.10 -9.08
CA ALA A 189 10.80 12.91 -7.86
C ALA A 189 11.43 12.19 -6.64
N ALA A 190 11.59 10.86 -6.72
CA ALA A 190 12.26 10.02 -5.73
C ALA A 190 13.77 9.92 -6.01
#